data_AF-A0A6B3SSK7-F1
#
_entry.id   AF-A0A6B3SSK7-F1
#
_cell.length_a   1.000
_cell.length_b   1.000
_cell.length_c   1.000
_cell.angle_alpha   90.00
_cell.angle_beta   90.00
_cell.angle_gamma   90.00
#
_symmetry.space_group_name_H-M   'P 1'
#
loop_
_entity.id
_entity.type
_entity.pdbx_description
1 polymer ?
#
loop_
_entity_poly.entity_id
_entity_poly.type
_entity_poly.pdbx_seq_one_letter_code
_entity_poly.pdbx_strand_id
1 'polypeptide(L)'
;MSSQHNGSLSAEERFRQAFERLKADAPKVLTPGTPVTQNNVAREAGCDPSALKKARFPALIREIQAYSEIHQANVESAAQKTKKRRTANRSIQQRMEDAIKQRDEMASKLISAGRRILELAEENRSLQQRLNEVQPPPARIF
;
A
#
# COMPACT_ATOMS: atom_id res chain seq x y z
N MET A 1 -48.60 -29.70 -27.07
CA MET A 1 -48.26 -28.26 -27.23
C MET A 1 -47.52 -27.86 -25.96
N SER A 2 -46.22 -27.59 -25.93
CA SER A 2 -45.43 -26.88 -26.92
C SER A 2 -43.96 -27.29 -26.81
N SER A 3 -43.39 -27.60 -27.96
CA SER A 3 -42.01 -27.99 -28.18
C SER A 3 -41.05 -26.93 -27.60
N GLN A 4 -40.24 -27.30 -26.61
CA GLN A 4 -39.15 -26.47 -26.14
C GLN A 4 -38.08 -26.42 -27.23
N HIS A 5 -38.12 -25.34 -28.02
CA HIS A 5 -37.09 -25.01 -28.96
C HIS A 5 -35.85 -24.61 -28.16
N ASN A 6 -34.84 -25.48 -28.10
CA ASN A 6 -33.49 -25.15 -27.66
C ASN A 6 -32.84 -24.25 -28.72
N GLY A 7 -33.37 -23.03 -28.84
CA GLY A 7 -32.94 -22.01 -29.79
C GLY A 7 -31.67 -21.37 -29.26
N SER A 8 -30.59 -21.52 -30.01
CA SER A 8 -29.34 -20.84 -29.78
C SER A 8 -29.56 -19.33 -29.59
N LEU A 9 -29.48 -18.83 -28.34
CA LEU A 9 -29.43 -17.39 -28.05
C LEU A 9 -28.43 -16.73 -29.01
N SER A 10 -28.84 -15.61 -29.61
CA SER A 10 -27.97 -14.83 -30.50
C SER A 10 -26.69 -14.45 -29.76
N ALA A 11 -25.57 -14.36 -30.49
CA ALA A 11 -24.30 -13.96 -29.89
C ALA A 11 -24.43 -12.63 -29.12
N GLU A 12 -25.23 -11.68 -29.64
CA GLU A 12 -25.49 -10.40 -28.97
C GLU A 12 -26.23 -10.57 -27.63
N GLU A 13 -27.24 -11.44 -27.57
CA GLU A 13 -28.01 -11.69 -26.34
C GLU A 13 -27.15 -12.34 -25.27
N ARG A 14 -26.24 -13.25 -25.64
CA ARG A 14 -25.28 -13.85 -24.72
C ARG A 14 -24.35 -12.80 -24.11
N PHE A 15 -23.85 -11.87 -24.92
CA PHE A 15 -23.01 -10.77 -24.44
C PHE A 15 -23.80 -9.79 -23.56
N ARG A 16 -25.05 -9.48 -23.88
CA ARG A 16 -25.91 -8.64 -23.02
C ARG A 16 -26.21 -9.31 -21.68
N GLN A 17 -26.54 -10.59 -21.67
CA GLN A 17 -26.75 -11.33 -20.41
C GLN A 17 -25.47 -11.42 -19.58
N ALA A 18 -24.30 -11.55 -20.22
CA ALA A 18 -23.01 -11.50 -19.54
C ALA A 18 -22.73 -10.11 -18.94
N PHE A 19 -23.07 -9.05 -19.67
CA PHE A 19 -22.95 -7.67 -19.19
C PHE A 19 -23.84 -7.41 -17.98
N GLU A 20 -25.12 -7.78 -18.01
CA GLU A 20 -26.02 -7.61 -16.86
C GLU A 20 -25.59 -8.43 -15.64
N ARG A 21 -25.09 -9.66 -15.84
CA ARG A 21 -24.52 -10.48 -14.75
C ARG A 21 -23.34 -9.79 -14.07
N LEU A 22 -22.44 -9.19 -14.84
CA LEU A 22 -21.28 -8.47 -14.31
C LEU A 22 -21.70 -7.17 -13.61
N LYS A 23 -22.76 -6.49 -14.08
CA LYS A 23 -23.34 -5.32 -13.39
C LYS A 23 -23.94 -5.70 -12.03
N ALA A 24 -24.62 -6.84 -11.95
CA ALA A 24 -25.26 -7.34 -10.72
C ALA A 24 -24.30 -8.09 -9.77
N ASP A 25 -23.01 -8.12 -10.09
CA ASP A 25 -21.98 -8.91 -9.37
C ASP A 25 -22.32 -10.40 -9.18
N ALA A 26 -23.06 -10.97 -10.15
CA ALA A 26 -23.45 -12.37 -10.19
C ALA A 26 -22.86 -13.10 -11.42
N PRO A 27 -21.52 -13.11 -11.60
CA PRO A 27 -20.89 -13.82 -12.70
C PRO A 27 -21.03 -15.34 -12.53
N LYS A 28 -21.14 -16.04 -13.66
CA LYS A 28 -21.17 -17.50 -13.77
C LYS A 28 -19.80 -18.09 -14.13
N VAL A 29 -18.97 -17.34 -14.88
CA VAL A 29 -17.67 -17.82 -15.37
C VAL A 29 -16.52 -17.12 -14.64
N LEU A 30 -16.64 -15.80 -14.45
CA LEU A 30 -15.64 -15.02 -13.73
C LEU A 30 -15.91 -15.02 -12.22
N THR A 31 -14.91 -14.60 -11.44
CA THR A 31 -15.08 -14.46 -9.99
C THR A 31 -15.93 -13.23 -9.68
N PRO A 32 -16.77 -13.27 -8.62
CA PRO A 32 -17.43 -12.08 -8.09
C PRO A 32 -16.41 -10.96 -7.80
N GLY A 33 -16.82 -9.71 -7.99
CA GLY A 33 -15.99 -8.51 -7.90
C GLY A 33 -15.16 -8.21 -9.17
N THR A 34 -15.35 -8.96 -10.26
CA THR A 34 -14.63 -8.70 -11.52
C THR A 34 -15.14 -7.41 -12.17
N PRO A 35 -14.25 -6.47 -12.56
CA PRO A 35 -14.68 -5.21 -13.16
C PRO A 35 -15.35 -5.43 -14.52
N VAL A 36 -16.37 -4.63 -14.81
CA VAL A 36 -17.08 -4.69 -16.08
C VAL A 36 -16.20 -4.06 -17.17
N THR A 37 -15.65 -4.89 -18.05
CA THR A 37 -14.87 -4.50 -19.23
C THR A 37 -15.34 -5.30 -20.44
N GLN A 38 -15.11 -4.80 -21.65
CA GLN A 38 -15.41 -5.51 -22.89
C GLN A 38 -14.85 -6.94 -22.91
N ASN A 39 -13.59 -7.10 -22.46
CA ASN A 39 -12.92 -8.40 -22.41
C ASN A 39 -13.55 -9.34 -21.38
N ASN A 40 -13.92 -8.81 -20.21
CA ASN A 40 -14.56 -9.61 -19.16
C ASN A 40 -15.99 -10.00 -19.55
N VAL A 41 -16.74 -9.12 -20.22
CA VAL A 41 -18.06 -9.45 -20.79
C VAL A 41 -17.93 -10.58 -21.83
N ALA A 42 -16.90 -10.56 -22.68
CA ALA A 42 -16.66 -11.63 -23.64
C ALA A 42 -16.33 -12.97 -22.95
N ARG A 43 -15.46 -12.95 -21.93
CA ARG A 43 -15.11 -14.14 -21.13
C ARG A 43 -16.31 -14.70 -20.36
N GLU A 44 -17.15 -13.83 -19.80
CA GLU A 44 -18.35 -14.20 -19.06
C GLU A 44 -19.46 -14.78 -19.96
N ALA A 45 -19.44 -14.43 -21.26
CA ALA A 45 -20.25 -15.08 -22.29
C ALA A 45 -19.65 -16.41 -22.80
N GLY A 46 -18.51 -16.85 -22.25
CA GLY A 46 -17.82 -18.08 -22.64
C GLY A 46 -17.04 -17.96 -23.95
N CYS A 47 -16.71 -16.73 -24.37
CA CYS A 47 -15.98 -16.45 -25.61
C CYS A 47 -14.57 -15.91 -25.32
N ASP A 48 -13.71 -15.97 -26.35
CA ASP A 48 -12.40 -15.31 -26.30
C ASP A 48 -12.55 -13.78 -26.09
N PRO A 49 -11.65 -13.11 -25.34
CA PRO A 49 -11.67 -11.66 -25.14
C PRO A 49 -11.83 -10.85 -26.44
N SER A 50 -11.35 -11.36 -27.57
CA SER A 50 -11.39 -10.71 -28.88
C SER A 50 -12.69 -10.93 -29.66
N ALA A 51 -13.62 -11.73 -29.14
CA ALA A 51 -14.86 -12.10 -29.84
C ALA A 51 -15.88 -10.95 -29.91
N LEU A 52 -15.90 -10.08 -28.89
CA LEU A 52 -16.77 -8.92 -28.85
C LEU A 52 -16.15 -7.77 -29.66
N LYS A 53 -16.37 -7.75 -30.98
CA LYS A 53 -15.78 -6.75 -31.90
C LYS A 53 -16.70 -5.56 -32.18
N LYS A 54 -16.11 -4.36 -32.26
CA LYS A 54 -16.80 -3.09 -32.57
C LYS A 54 -17.55 -3.10 -33.89
N ALA A 55 -17.03 -3.83 -34.89
CA ALA A 55 -17.67 -3.98 -36.19
C ALA A 55 -19.01 -4.73 -36.13
N ARG A 56 -19.19 -5.64 -35.16
CA ARG A 56 -20.39 -6.49 -35.06
C ARG A 56 -21.38 -5.98 -34.02
N PHE A 57 -20.88 -5.43 -32.91
CA PHE A 57 -21.72 -5.02 -31.78
C PHE A 57 -21.39 -3.58 -31.31
N PRO A 58 -21.51 -2.57 -32.18
CA PRO A 58 -21.09 -1.20 -31.86
C PRO A 58 -21.91 -0.57 -30.73
N ALA A 59 -23.21 -0.85 -30.63
CA ALA A 59 -24.07 -0.31 -29.59
C ALA A 59 -23.71 -0.86 -28.21
N LEU A 60 -23.59 -2.18 -28.09
CA LEU A 60 -23.25 -2.86 -26.84
C LEU A 60 -21.87 -2.44 -26.31
N ILE A 61 -20.88 -2.29 -27.19
CA ILE A 61 -19.54 -1.86 -26.78
C ILE A 61 -19.55 -0.44 -26.22
N ARG A 62 -20.33 0.48 -26.82
CA ARG A 62 -20.48 1.83 -26.27
C ARG A 62 -21.11 1.82 -24.88
N GLU A 63 -22.12 0.98 -24.66
CA GLU A 63 -22.76 0.84 -23.36
C GLU A 63 -21.80 0.30 -22.30
N ILE A 64 -21.03 -0.73 -22.64
CA ILE A 64 -20.00 -1.30 -21.76
C ILE A 64 -18.93 -0.25 -21.43
N GLN A 65 -18.49 0.53 -22.43
CA GLN A 65 -17.49 1.60 -22.22
C GLN A 65 -18.04 2.70 -21.31
N ALA A 66 -19.26 3.18 -21.55
CA ALA A 66 -19.89 4.19 -20.72
C ALA A 66 -20.05 3.70 -19.26
N TYR A 67 -20.52 2.46 -19.08
CA TYR A 67 -20.63 1.86 -17.75
C TYR A 67 -19.26 1.74 -17.06
N SER A 68 -18.27 1.25 -17.80
CA SER A 68 -16.89 1.10 -17.36
C SER A 68 -16.29 2.44 -16.93
N GLU A 69 -16.46 3.51 -17.70
CA GLU A 69 -15.92 4.83 -17.35
C GLU A 69 -16.54 5.39 -16.07
N ILE A 70 -17.86 5.22 -15.89
CA ILE A 70 -18.58 5.67 -14.69
C ILE A 70 -18.14 4.87 -13.45
N HIS A 71 -17.91 3.56 -13.59
CA HIS A 71 -17.67 2.65 -12.45
C HIS A 71 -16.19 2.34 -12.20
N GLN A 72 -15.30 2.52 -13.17
CA GLN A 72 -13.84 2.27 -13.04
C GLN A 72 -13.04 3.49 -12.58
N ALA A 73 -13.65 4.67 -12.47
CA ALA A 73 -13.03 5.82 -11.82
C ALA A 73 -12.53 5.50 -10.38
N ASN A 74 -13.01 4.40 -9.78
CA ASN A 74 -12.68 3.96 -8.43
C ASN A 74 -11.71 2.76 -8.35
N VAL A 75 -11.32 2.14 -9.47
CA VAL A 75 -10.46 0.93 -9.46
C VAL A 75 -9.05 1.28 -9.92
N GLU A 76 -8.20 1.67 -8.97
CA GLU A 76 -6.79 1.96 -9.26
C GLU A 76 -6.12 0.78 -9.99
N SER A 77 -5.51 1.06 -11.14
CA SER A 77 -4.82 0.05 -11.94
C SER A 77 -3.69 -0.63 -11.14
N ALA A 78 -3.44 -1.92 -11.41
CA ALA A 78 -2.38 -2.68 -10.74
C ALA A 78 -0.99 -2.01 -10.86
N ALA A 79 -0.75 -1.32 -11.98
CA ALA A 79 0.46 -0.52 -12.21
C ALA A 79 0.55 0.67 -11.24
N GLN A 80 -0.57 1.34 -10.97
CA GLN A 80 -0.64 2.48 -10.06
C GLN A 80 -0.46 2.06 -8.59
N LYS A 81 -1.02 0.91 -8.19
CA LYS A 81 -0.77 0.29 -6.88
C LYS A 81 0.71 -0.05 -6.68
N THR A 82 1.35 -0.59 -7.71
CA THR A 82 2.79 -0.95 -7.66
C THR A 82 3.67 0.29 -7.55
N LYS A 83 3.35 1.37 -8.28
CA LYS A 83 4.07 2.65 -8.21
C LYS A 83 3.96 3.27 -6.81
N LYS A 84 2.77 3.30 -6.21
CA LYS A 84 2.54 3.78 -4.83
C LYS A 84 3.31 2.96 -3.79
N ARG A 85 3.33 1.63 -3.92
CA ARG A 85 4.12 0.76 -3.02
C ARG A 85 5.62 1.04 -3.13
N ARG A 86 6.16 1.24 -4.33
CA ARG A 86 7.58 1.61 -4.52
C ARG A 86 7.92 2.96 -3.90
N THR A 87 7.07 3.97 -4.08
CA THR A 87 7.30 5.30 -3.48
C THR A 87 7.20 5.25 -1.96
N ALA A 88 6.25 4.49 -1.41
CA ALA A 88 6.14 4.27 0.04
C ALA A 88 7.37 3.56 0.61
N ASN A 89 7.84 2.49 -0.03
CA ASN A 89 9.05 1.78 0.41
C ASN A 89 10.29 2.68 0.38
N ARG A 90 10.45 3.50 -0.67
CA ARG A 90 11.53 4.48 -0.75
C ARG A 90 11.48 5.48 0.41
N SER A 91 10.29 5.94 0.78
CA SER A 91 10.12 6.85 1.92
C SER A 91 10.44 6.18 3.28
N ILE A 92 10.16 4.89 3.41
CA ILE A 92 10.49 4.13 4.63
C ILE A 92 12.01 3.95 4.76
N GLN A 93 12.69 3.61 3.67
CA GLN A 93 14.16 3.50 3.67
C GLN A 93 14.84 4.81 4.07
N GLN A 94 14.37 5.94 3.54
CA GLN A 94 14.89 7.26 3.92
C GLN A 94 14.70 7.54 5.41
N ARG A 95 13.52 7.27 5.96
CA ARG A 95 13.26 7.41 7.41
C ARG A 95 14.15 6.52 8.26
N MET A 96 14.45 5.30 7.79
CA MET A 96 15.34 4.38 8.49
C MET A 96 16.79 4.89 8.49
N GLU A 97 17.28 5.39 7.36
CA GLU A 97 18.61 6.01 7.27
C GLU A 97 18.73 7.23 8.19
N ASP A 98 17.71 8.10 8.22
CA ASP A 98 17.70 9.26 9.10
C ASP A 98 17.68 8.86 10.58
N ALA A 99 16.90 7.83 10.94
CA ALA A 99 16.87 7.30 12.30
C ALA A 99 18.22 6.70 12.73
N ILE A 100 18.93 6.02 11.82
CA ILE A 100 20.27 5.49 12.09
C ILE A 100 21.25 6.64 12.36
N LYS A 101 21.25 7.68 11.51
CA LYS A 101 22.11 8.86 11.70
C LYS A 101 21.85 9.55 13.03
N GLN A 102 20.57 9.77 13.38
CA GLN A 102 20.18 10.37 14.65
C GLN A 102 20.65 9.53 15.85
N ARG A 103 20.48 8.21 15.78
CA ARG A 103 20.97 7.29 16.82
C ARG A 103 22.47 7.40 16.99
N ASP A 104 23.23 7.37 15.90
CA ASP A 104 24.68 7.40 15.94
C ASP A 104 25.21 8.75 16.49
N GLU A 105 24.57 9.85 16.11
CA GLU A 105 24.86 11.18 16.67
C GLU A 105 24.60 11.23 18.18
N MET A 106 23.46 10.71 18.64
CA MET A 106 23.12 10.67 20.06
C MET A 106 24.06 9.77 20.86
N ALA A 107 24.45 8.63 20.31
CA ALA A 107 25.43 7.74 20.93
C ALA A 107 26.79 8.43 21.11
N SER A 108 27.25 9.15 20.08
CA SER A 108 28.49 9.95 20.15
C SER A 108 28.42 11.03 21.23
N LYS A 109 27.31 11.78 21.30
CA LYS A 109 27.07 12.78 22.34
C LYS A 109 27.07 12.17 23.74
N LEU A 110 26.44 11.01 23.93
CA LEU A 110 26.37 10.32 25.22
C LEU A 110 27.75 9.86 25.69
N ILE A 111 28.58 9.31 24.78
CA ILE A 111 29.97 8.94 25.09
C ILE A 111 30.78 10.17 25.49
N SER A 112 30.66 11.26 24.72
CA SER A 112 31.35 12.52 25.03
C SER A 112 30.95 13.11 26.39
N ALA A 113 29.66 13.12 26.69
CA ALA A 113 29.14 13.57 27.98
C ALA A 113 29.62 12.68 29.14
N GLY A 114 29.59 11.35 28.95
CA GLY A 114 30.08 10.39 29.94
C GLY A 114 31.56 10.60 30.26
N ARG A 115 32.39 10.82 29.24
CA ARG A 115 33.80 11.19 29.43
C ARG A 115 33.95 12.48 30.25
N ARG A 116 33.18 13.52 29.91
CA ARG A 116 33.27 14.80 30.62
C ARG A 116 32.87 14.69 32.09
N ILE A 117 31.86 13.87 32.39
CA ILE A 117 31.45 13.59 33.77
C ILE A 117 32.58 12.93 34.56
N LEU A 118 33.29 11.96 33.97
CA LEU A 118 34.43 11.32 34.64
C LEU A 118 35.57 12.30 34.91
N GLU A 119 35.95 13.10 33.91
CA GLU A 119 36.97 14.14 34.06
C GLU A 119 36.61 15.11 35.21
N LEU A 120 35.37 15.62 35.22
CA LEU A 120 34.91 16.53 36.26
C LEU A 120 34.80 15.87 37.64
N ALA A 121 34.51 14.56 37.70
CA ALA A 121 34.46 13.82 38.95
C ALA A 121 35.86 13.61 39.55
N GLU A 122 36.86 13.34 38.70
CA GLU A 122 38.26 13.25 39.09
C GLU A 122 38.81 14.59 39.56
N GLU A 123 38.54 15.67 38.81
CA GLU A 123 38.89 17.04 39.19
C GLU A 123 38.26 17.42 40.54
N ASN A 124 36.96 17.17 40.72
CA ASN A 124 36.29 17.42 42.00
C ASN A 124 36.90 16.63 43.15
N ARG A 125 37.23 15.35 42.95
CA ARG A 125 37.86 14.53 43.99
C ARG A 125 39.22 15.08 44.38
N SER A 126 40.04 15.47 43.40
CA SER A 126 41.36 16.08 43.62
C SER A 126 41.25 17.40 44.38
N LEU A 127 40.30 18.26 43.98
CA LEU A 127 40.03 19.53 44.67
C LEU A 127 39.53 19.32 46.09
N GLN A 128 38.66 18.34 46.33
CA GLN A 128 38.19 17.98 47.67
C GLN A 128 39.33 17.47 48.56
N GLN A 129 40.25 16.65 48.02
CA GLN A 129 41.43 16.21 48.76
C GLN A 129 42.30 17.40 49.20
N ARG A 130 42.61 18.30 48.26
CA ARG A 130 43.36 19.54 48.57
C ARG A 130 42.64 20.43 49.58
N LEU A 131 41.32 20.55 49.46
CA LEU A 131 40.52 21.31 50.42
C LEU A 131 40.60 20.68 51.81
N ASN A 132 40.49 19.35 51.91
CA ASN A 132 40.57 18.64 53.18
C ASN A 132 41.95 18.75 53.84
N GLU A 133 43.03 18.86 53.06
CA GLU A 133 44.39 19.13 53.57
C GLU A 133 44.50 20.52 54.22
N VAL A 134 43.87 21.54 53.61
CA VAL A 134 43.91 22.92 54.11
C VAL A 134 42.88 23.17 55.21
N GLN A 135 41.73 22.52 55.10
CA GLN A 135 40.59 22.66 56.00
C GLN A 135 39.93 21.28 56.17
N PRO A 136 40.33 20.50 57.19
CA PRO A 136 39.75 19.18 57.40
C PRO A 136 38.26 19.31 57.71
N PRO A 137 37.43 18.36 57.23
CA PRO A 137 36.00 18.40 57.46
C PRO A 137 35.70 18.37 58.97
N PRO A 138 34.68 19.11 59.44
CA PRO A 138 34.34 19.15 60.85
C PRO A 138 34.06 17.73 61.35
N ALA A 139 34.67 17.37 62.47
CA ALA A 139 34.47 16.06 63.09
C ALA A 139 32.98 15.88 63.38
N ARG A 140 32.36 14.83 62.81
CA ARG A 140 30.97 14.48 63.12
C ARG A 140 30.95 13.98 64.56
N ILE A 141 30.47 14.83 65.46
CA ILE A 141 30.14 14.45 66.83
C ILE A 141 28.74 13.83 66.75
N PHE A 142 28.63 12.55 67.07
CA PHE A 142 27.34 11.84 67.18
C PHE A 142 26.65 12.18 68.49
#